data_AF-A0A2N5K0W7-F1
#
_entry.id   AF-A0A2N5K0W7-F1
#
_cell.length_a   1.000
_cell.length_b   1.000
_cell.length_c   1.000
_cell.angle_alpha   90.00
_cell.angle_beta   90.00
_cell.angle_gamma   90.00
#
_symmetry.space_group_name_H-M   'P 1'
#
loop_
_entity.id
_entity.type
_entity.pdbx_description
1 polymer ?
#
loop_
_entity_poly.entity_id
_entity_poly.type
_entity_poly.pdbx_seq_one_letter_code
_entity_poly.pdbx_strand_id
1 'polypeptide(L)'
;HELAAGLSVTEGDIRARLEAAVAVLNELGGLAELEERDGTYGIRGYSCPLAAVVRRHPDVCRLAETLVTEVAGVPVKEHCDRGEPLRCCFEASAT
;
A
#
# COMPACT_ATOMS: atom_id res chain seq x y z
N HIS A 1 10.05 -3.12 39.94
CA HIS A 1 8.73 -3.16 39.29
C HIS A 1 8.55 -1.87 38.51
N GLU A 2 8.83 -1.83 37.20
CA GLU A 2 7.99 -2.36 36.08
C GLU A 2 6.70 -1.54 35.91
N LEU A 3 6.24 -1.08 34.74
CA LEU A 3 6.59 -1.21 33.33
C LEU A 3 5.94 -0.02 32.60
N ALA A 4 6.69 0.75 31.81
CA ALA A 4 6.14 1.67 30.81
C ALA A 4 6.54 1.13 29.42
N ALA A 5 6.05 -0.06 29.07
CA ALA A 5 6.27 -0.73 27.79
C ALA A 5 5.11 -0.46 26.83
N GLY A 6 4.77 0.83 26.67
CA GLY A 6 3.79 1.32 25.70
C GLY A 6 4.46 1.97 24.49
N LEU A 7 5.65 1.48 24.11
CA LEU A 7 6.27 1.81 22.82
C LEU A 7 5.35 1.26 21.74
N SER A 8 4.43 2.11 21.31
CA SER A 8 3.72 2.10 20.03
C SER A 8 4.46 1.29 18.99
N VAL A 9 3.74 0.41 18.28
CA VAL A 9 4.09 -0.07 16.93
C VAL A 9 4.95 1.00 16.24
N THR A 10 6.27 0.80 16.18
CA THR A 10 7.21 1.87 15.85
C THR A 10 6.98 2.28 14.39
N GLU A 11 7.22 3.54 14.02
CA GLU A 11 7.15 3.95 12.60
C GLU A 11 8.02 3.06 11.68
N GLY A 12 9.14 2.55 12.21
CA GLY A 12 9.97 1.55 11.53
C GLY A 12 9.28 0.21 11.29
N ASP A 13 8.33 -0.20 12.14
CA ASP A 13 7.47 -1.37 11.91
C ASP A 13 6.47 -1.09 10.78
N ILE A 14 5.86 0.10 10.76
CA ILE A 14 4.94 0.51 9.68
C ILE A 14 5.64 0.49 8.33
N ARG A 15 6.82 1.14 8.24
CA ARG A 15 7.62 1.18 7.03
C ARG A 15 7.99 -0.23 6.54
N ALA A 16 8.53 -1.08 7.41
CA ALA A 16 8.97 -2.42 7.03
C ALA A 16 7.80 -3.28 6.50
N ARG A 17 6.61 -3.17 7.11
CA ARG A 17 5.43 -3.92 6.65
C ARG A 17 4.88 -3.37 5.33
N LEU A 18 4.95 -2.06 5.11
CA LEU A 18 4.61 -1.46 3.81
C LEU A 18 5.63 -1.84 2.73
N GLU A 19 6.92 -1.95 3.05
CA GLU A 19 7.95 -2.48 2.14
C GLU A 19 7.66 -3.95 1.79
N ALA A 20 7.18 -4.76 2.74
CA ALA A 20 6.72 -6.12 2.46
C ALA A 20 5.50 -6.13 1.50
N ALA A 21 4.54 -5.22 1.69
CA ALA A 21 3.41 -5.10 0.77
C ALA A 21 3.85 -4.67 -0.64
N VAL A 22 4.85 -3.78 -0.76
CA VAL A 22 5.48 -3.43 -2.05
C VAL A 22 6.09 -4.66 -2.71
N ALA A 23 6.83 -5.48 -1.96
CA ALA A 23 7.43 -6.71 -2.49
C ALA A 23 6.37 -7.65 -3.06
N VAL A 24 5.27 -7.88 -2.35
CA VAL A 24 4.14 -8.71 -2.82
C VAL A 24 3.53 -8.15 -4.11
N LEU A 25 3.32 -6.84 -4.21
CA LEU A 25 2.80 -6.22 -5.43
C LEU A 25 3.75 -6.38 -6.63
N ASN A 26 5.07 -6.35 -6.38
CA ASN A 26 6.09 -6.56 -7.40
C ASN A 26 6.19 -8.04 -7.82
N GLU A 27 6.04 -8.98 -6.89
CA GLU A 27 5.94 -10.42 -7.19
C GLU A 27 4.72 -10.75 -8.05
N LEU A 28 3.61 -10.02 -7.89
CA LEU A 28 2.44 -10.11 -8.76
C LEU A 28 2.65 -9.52 -10.17
N GLY A 29 3.84 -8.97 -10.46
CA GLY A 29 4.20 -8.38 -11.74
C GLY A 29 3.97 -6.87 -11.83
N GLY A 30 3.79 -6.20 -10.71
CA GLY A 30 3.75 -4.74 -10.64
C GLY A 30 5.14 -4.09 -10.62
N LEU A 31 5.14 -2.76 -10.73
CA LEU A 31 6.27 -1.90 -10.40
C LEU A 31 5.79 -0.89 -9.36
N ALA A 32 5.95 -1.22 -8.10
CA ALA A 32 5.53 -0.46 -6.95
C ALA A 32 6.73 -0.01 -6.11
N GLU A 33 6.61 1.18 -5.53
CA GLU A 33 7.60 1.80 -4.66
C GLU A 33 6.91 2.38 -3.43
N LEU A 34 7.61 2.40 -2.29
CA LEU A 34 7.16 3.09 -1.08
C LEU A 34 7.62 4.55 -1.14
N GLU A 35 6.69 5.46 -0.94
CA GLU A 35 6.93 6.89 -0.78
C GLU A 35 6.52 7.35 0.63
N GLU A 36 7.21 8.38 1.12
CA GLU A 36 6.86 9.08 2.35
C GLU A 36 6.71 10.56 2.03
N ARG A 37 5.56 11.16 2.38
CA ARG A 37 5.27 12.58 2.17
C ARG A 37 4.60 13.14 3.41
N ASP A 38 5.15 14.22 3.97
CA ASP A 38 4.60 14.90 5.14
C ASP A 38 4.32 13.94 6.34
N GLY A 39 5.18 12.92 6.52
CA GLY A 39 5.03 11.91 7.58
C GLY A 39 3.96 10.84 7.29
N THR A 40 3.39 10.82 6.09
CA THR A 40 2.44 9.80 5.64
C THR A 40 3.09 8.87 4.62
N TYR A 41 2.95 7.57 4.82
CA TYR A 41 3.43 6.56 3.87
C TYR A 41 2.39 6.26 2.79
N GLY A 42 2.85 6.07 1.56
CA GLY A 42 2.03 5.63 0.44
C GLY A 42 2.80 4.73 -0.53
N ILE A 43 2.12 3.74 -1.09
CA ILE A 43 2.66 2.87 -2.13
C ILE A 43 2.23 3.40 -3.49
N ARG A 44 3.19 3.66 -4.39
CA ARG A 44 2.95 4.16 -5.74
C ARG A 44 3.34 3.11 -6.77
N GLY A 45 2.41 2.78 -7.66
CA GLY A 45 2.59 1.83 -8.74
C GLY A 45 2.70 2.51 -10.10
N TYR A 46 3.74 2.16 -10.85
CA TYR A 46 4.06 2.68 -12.18
C TYR A 46 3.73 1.72 -13.32
N SER A 47 3.61 0.42 -13.01
CA SER A 47 2.99 -0.58 -13.87
C SER A 47 2.07 -1.46 -13.03
N CYS A 48 0.84 -1.67 -13.49
CA CYS A 48 -0.12 -2.53 -12.82
C CYS A 48 -0.42 -3.72 -13.75
N PRO A 49 -0.19 -4.97 -13.30
CA PRO A 49 -0.46 -6.16 -14.12
C PRO A 49 -1.95 -6.31 -14.44
N LEU A 50 -2.82 -5.65 -13.67
CA LEU A 50 -4.27 -5.66 -13.82
C LEU A 50 -4.81 -4.47 -14.63
N ALA A 51 -3.96 -3.65 -15.24
CA ALA A 51 -4.37 -2.39 -15.89
C ALA A 51 -5.49 -2.55 -16.93
N ALA A 52 -5.45 -3.62 -17.73
CA ALA A 52 -6.47 -3.90 -18.73
C ALA A 52 -7.84 -4.23 -18.11
N VAL A 53 -7.86 -4.80 -16.90
CA VAL A 53 -9.06 -5.21 -16.16
C VAL A 53 -9.61 -4.03 -15.35
N VAL A 54 -8.75 -3.27 -14.67
CA VAL A 54 -9.14 -2.14 -13.81
C VAL A 54 -9.98 -1.11 -14.57
N ARG A 55 -9.71 -0.89 -15.86
CA ARG A 55 -10.53 0.01 -16.71
C ARG A 55 -12.00 -0.41 -16.83
N ARG A 56 -12.28 -1.71 -16.79
CA ARG A 56 -13.65 -2.26 -16.87
C ARG A 56 -14.23 -2.56 -15.49
N HIS A 57 -13.36 -2.85 -14.52
CA HIS A 57 -13.73 -3.23 -13.16
C HIS A 57 -12.88 -2.46 -12.15
N PRO A 58 -13.23 -1.20 -11.84
CA PRO A 58 -12.52 -0.37 -10.87
C PRO A 58 -12.41 -1.00 -9.48
N ASP A 59 -13.34 -1.88 -9.14
CA ASP A 59 -13.41 -2.63 -7.88
C ASP A 59 -12.24 -3.60 -7.69
N VAL A 60 -11.53 -3.97 -8.77
CA VAL A 60 -10.33 -4.81 -8.69
C VAL A 60 -9.23 -4.14 -7.86
N CYS A 61 -9.17 -2.80 -7.85
CA CYS A 61 -8.23 -2.10 -6.98
C CYS A 61 -8.53 -2.31 -5.49
N ARG A 62 -9.78 -2.61 -5.10
CA ARG A 62 -10.15 -2.93 -3.71
C ARG A 62 -9.62 -4.28 -3.25
N LEU A 63 -9.45 -5.22 -4.18
CA LEU A 63 -8.79 -6.49 -3.87
C LEU A 63 -7.31 -6.25 -3.53
N ALA A 64 -6.64 -5.38 -4.28
CA ALA A 64 -5.28 -4.98 -3.97
C ALA A 64 -5.20 -4.15 -2.66
N GLU A 65 -6.16 -3.25 -2.40
CA GLU A 65 -6.29 -2.54 -1.12
C GLU A 65 -6.39 -3.53 0.06
N THR A 66 -7.25 -4.53 -0.07
CA THR A 66 -7.42 -5.57 0.96
C THR A 66 -6.13 -6.33 1.18
N LEU A 67 -5.48 -6.80 0.10
CA LEU A 67 -4.21 -7.50 0.19
C LEU A 67 -3.13 -6.65 0.88
N VAL A 68 -2.99 -5.39 0.49
CA VAL A 68 -2.00 -4.48 1.10
C VAL A 68 -2.33 -4.22 2.56
N THR A 69 -3.60 -4.03 2.91
CA THR A 69 -4.05 -3.86 4.31
C THR A 69 -3.65 -5.07 5.16
N GLU A 70 -3.92 -6.29 4.67
CA GLU A 70 -3.59 -7.52 5.40
C GLU A 70 -2.08 -7.72 5.58
N VAL A 71 -1.27 -7.44 4.56
CA VAL A 71 0.19 -7.58 4.64
C VAL A 71 0.81 -6.48 5.51
N ALA A 72 0.34 -5.24 5.36
CA ALA A 72 0.89 -4.09 6.08
C ALA A 72 0.46 -4.04 7.56
N GLY A 73 -0.64 -4.74 7.90
CA GLY A 73 -1.22 -4.73 9.24
C GLY A 73 -1.80 -3.37 9.67
N VAL A 74 -2.00 -2.47 8.71
CA VAL A 74 -2.60 -1.14 8.90
C VAL A 74 -3.60 -0.84 7.79
N PRO A 75 -4.65 -0.07 8.06
CA PRO A 75 -5.58 0.36 7.01
C PRO A 75 -4.86 1.14 5.92
N VAL A 76 -5.06 0.74 4.66
CA VAL A 76 -4.70 1.53 3.49
C VAL A 76 -5.93 1.87 2.65
N LYS A 77 -5.85 2.95 1.88
CA LYS A 77 -6.89 3.33 0.92
C LYS A 77 -6.35 3.42 -0.51
N GLU A 78 -7.05 2.82 -1.47
CA GLU A 78 -6.74 2.97 -2.88
C GLU A 78 -7.16 4.34 -3.43
N HIS A 79 -6.21 5.02 -4.05
CA HIS A 79 -6.39 6.27 -4.79
C HIS A 79 -5.84 6.15 -6.21
N CYS A 80 -5.99 4.97 -6.82
CA CYS A 80 -5.47 4.70 -8.17
C CYS A 80 -6.03 5.69 -9.20
N ASP A 81 -5.14 6.32 -9.96
CA ASP A 81 -5.48 7.06 -11.17
C ASP A 81 -5.76 6.05 -12.29
N ARG A 82 -7.02 5.98 -12.70
CA ARG A 82 -7.54 5.03 -13.70
C ARG A 82 -7.45 5.54 -15.14
N GLY A 83 -6.68 6.62 -15.37
CA GLY A 83 -6.35 7.14 -16.69
C GLY A 83 -5.33 6.29 -17.46
N GLU A 84 -4.76 6.89 -18.51
CA GLU A 84 -3.71 6.27 -19.32
C GLU A 84 -2.42 7.10 -19.22
N PRO A 85 -1.35 6.57 -18.59
CA PRO A 85 -1.23 5.24 -18.00
C PRO A 85 -1.92 5.11 -16.63
N LEU A 86 -2.36 3.89 -16.29
CA LEU A 86 -2.85 3.56 -14.95
C LEU A 86 -1.75 3.78 -13.91
N ARG A 87 -2.04 4.50 -12.83
CA ARG A 87 -1.14 4.67 -11.68
C ARG A 87 -1.81 4.14 -10.42
N CYS A 88 -1.24 3.09 -9.83
CA CYS A 88 -1.74 2.61 -8.54
C CYS A 88 -1.27 3.55 -7.41
N CYS A 89 -2.14 3.78 -6.43
CA CYS A 89 -1.80 4.50 -5.21
C CYS A 89 -2.52 3.82 -4.04
N PHE A 90 -1.79 3.50 -2.98
CA PHE A 90 -2.35 3.03 -1.71
C PHE A 90 -1.76 3.87 -0.58
N GLU A 91 -2.60 4.58 0.16
CA GLU A 91 -2.16 5.49 1.22
C GLU A 91 -2.46 4.87 2.58
N ALA A 92 -1.44 4.82 3.46
CA ALA A 92 -1.63 4.34 4.82
C ALA A 92 -2.35 5.40 5.65
N SER A 93 -3.38 5.00 6.39
CA SER A 93 -4.03 5.87 7.36
C SER A 93 -3.35 5.72 8.72
N ALA A 94 -2.91 6.84 9.31
CA ALA A 94 -2.53 6.84 10.72
C ALA A 94 -3.74 6.40 11.56
N THR A 95 -3.58 5.35 12.35
CA THR A 95 -4.61 4.85 13.26
C THR A 95 -4.66 5.69 14.52
#